data_AF-A0A7X6Q067-F1
#
_entry.id   AF-A0A7X6Q067-F1
#
_cell.length_a   1.000
_cell.length_b   1.000
_cell.length_c   1.000
_cell.angle_alpha   90.00
_cell.angle_beta   90.00
_cell.angle_gamma   90.00
#
_symmetry.space_group_name_H-M   'P 1'
#
loop_
_entity.id
_entity.type
_entity.pdbx_description
1 polymer ?
#
loop_
_entity_poly.entity_id
_entity_poly.type
_entity_poly.pdbx_seq_one_letter_code
_entity_poly.pdbx_strand_id
1 'polypeptide(L)'
;MKDMSYEAVMGRQNEIVNAALGIDYRQYERGGMVFDYEAMMEDIGIDIDQVVQIQKDMGVGNTPLMDMKNITALSRQLAQPGMGARILVKDEAANPSGSFKARRAALSVWDAKRKGYKGVIAATSGNYGAAVASMAARLGLRCIVIQECYDSDIKGQPEILEKQRKCEALGAEEVQLT
;
A
#
# COMPACT_ATOMS: atom_id res chain seq x y z
N MET A 1 -16.66 -32.35 -4.36
CA MET A 1 -15.47 -31.56 -3.95
C MET A 1 -15.61 -30.19 -4.60
N LYS A 2 -15.32 -29.08 -3.90
CA LYS A 2 -15.37 -27.74 -4.54
C LYS A 2 -14.35 -27.70 -5.68
N ASP A 3 -14.72 -27.12 -6.81
CA ASP A 3 -13.78 -26.90 -7.92
C ASP A 3 -12.75 -25.84 -7.50
N MET A 4 -11.48 -26.24 -7.52
CA MET A 4 -10.32 -25.45 -7.12
C MET A 4 -9.45 -25.06 -8.32
N SER A 5 -9.94 -25.26 -9.55
CA SER A 5 -9.29 -24.70 -10.74
C SER A 5 -9.19 -23.17 -10.62
N TYR A 6 -8.16 -22.59 -11.24
CA TYR A 6 -7.95 -21.14 -11.24
C TYR A 6 -9.20 -20.38 -11.68
N GLU A 7 -9.84 -20.82 -12.77
CA GLU A 7 -11.05 -20.22 -13.32
C GLU A 7 -12.22 -20.29 -12.34
N ALA A 8 -12.43 -21.43 -11.67
CA ALA A 8 -13.49 -21.58 -10.67
C ALA A 8 -13.24 -20.77 -9.40
N VAL A 9 -11.98 -20.55 -9.02
CA VAL A 9 -11.61 -19.68 -7.89
C VAL A 9 -11.81 -18.21 -8.27
N MET A 10 -11.32 -17.79 -9.44
CA MET A 10 -11.44 -16.42 -9.93
C MET A 10 -12.90 -16.04 -10.20
N GLY A 11 -13.72 -16.96 -10.71
CA GLY A 11 -15.16 -16.75 -10.87
C GLY A 11 -15.91 -16.49 -9.55
N ARG A 12 -15.33 -16.91 -8.41
CA ARG A 12 -15.87 -16.70 -7.06
C ARG A 12 -15.11 -15.63 -6.27
N GLN A 13 -14.25 -14.85 -6.91
CA GLN A 13 -13.37 -13.89 -6.24
C GLN A 13 -14.17 -12.94 -5.31
N ASN A 14 -15.30 -12.42 -5.77
CA ASN A 14 -16.13 -11.51 -4.97
C ASN A 14 -16.73 -12.20 -3.73
N GLU A 15 -17.19 -13.44 -3.86
CA GLU A 15 -17.68 -14.21 -2.71
C GLU A 15 -16.58 -14.47 -1.69
N ILE A 16 -15.37 -14.79 -2.17
CA ILE A 16 -14.19 -15.02 -1.34
C ILE A 16 -13.80 -13.72 -0.61
N VAL A 17 -13.75 -12.59 -1.31
CA VAL A 17 -13.43 -11.28 -0.73
C VAL A 17 -14.48 -10.86 0.30
N ASN A 18 -15.77 -10.99 -0.03
CA ASN A 18 -16.85 -10.66 0.90
C ASN A 18 -16.82 -11.56 2.14
N ALA A 19 -16.59 -12.87 1.98
CA ALA A 19 -16.48 -13.79 3.10
C ALA A 19 -15.24 -13.53 3.98
N ALA A 20 -14.13 -13.09 3.39
CA ALA A 20 -12.87 -12.85 4.10
C ALA A 20 -12.82 -11.49 4.80
N LEU A 21 -13.31 -10.43 4.13
CA LEU A 21 -13.22 -9.05 4.63
C LEU A 21 -14.49 -8.57 5.32
N GLY A 22 -15.63 -9.22 5.07
CA GLY A 22 -16.94 -8.78 5.57
C GLY A 22 -17.43 -7.46 4.96
N ILE A 23 -16.81 -7.01 3.85
CA ILE A 23 -17.13 -5.75 3.18
C ILE A 23 -17.59 -6.06 1.76
N ASP A 24 -18.80 -5.61 1.41
CA ASP A 24 -19.32 -5.69 0.04
C ASP A 24 -19.06 -4.37 -0.70
N TYR A 25 -17.99 -4.29 -1.48
CA TYR A 25 -17.60 -3.04 -2.16
C TYR A 25 -18.62 -2.57 -3.21
N ARG A 26 -19.53 -3.43 -3.67
CA ARG A 26 -20.56 -3.08 -4.66
C ARG A 26 -21.54 -2.04 -4.13
N GLN A 27 -21.69 -1.93 -2.81
CA GLN A 27 -22.56 -0.92 -2.22
C GLN A 27 -22.06 0.51 -2.45
N TYR A 28 -20.77 0.68 -2.77
CA TYR A 28 -20.16 1.97 -3.08
C TYR A 28 -20.10 2.24 -4.59
N GLU A 29 -20.43 1.26 -5.44
CA GLU A 29 -20.44 1.44 -6.89
C GLU A 29 -21.76 2.07 -7.36
N ARG A 30 -21.67 3.14 -8.16
CA ARG A 30 -22.83 3.79 -8.78
C ARG A 30 -22.69 3.75 -10.30
N GLY A 31 -23.66 3.12 -10.96
CA GLY A 31 -23.76 3.11 -12.43
C GLY A 31 -22.55 2.50 -13.16
N GLY A 32 -21.74 1.66 -12.50
CA GLY A 32 -20.59 0.97 -13.09
C GLY A 32 -19.38 1.84 -13.45
N MET A 33 -19.43 3.15 -13.18
CA MET A 33 -18.34 4.09 -13.50
C MET A 33 -17.87 4.91 -12.29
N VAL A 34 -18.70 4.98 -11.24
CA VAL A 34 -18.43 5.78 -10.06
C VAL A 34 -18.23 4.85 -8.88
N PHE A 35 -17.20 5.13 -8.09
CA PHE A 35 -16.97 4.49 -6.79
C PHE A 35 -17.03 5.57 -5.70
N ASP A 36 -17.93 5.40 -4.75
CA ASP A 36 -18.22 6.34 -3.67
C ASP A 36 -17.25 6.14 -2.50
N TYR A 37 -16.08 6.75 -2.63
CA TYR A 37 -15.04 6.68 -1.59
C TYR A 37 -15.47 7.37 -0.29
N GLU A 38 -16.34 8.38 -0.34
CA GLU A 38 -16.81 9.08 0.85
C GLU A 38 -17.69 8.16 1.69
N ALA A 39 -18.69 7.51 1.08
CA ALA A 39 -19.53 6.53 1.76
C ALA A 39 -18.72 5.36 2.34
N MET A 40 -17.73 4.85 1.60
CA MET A 40 -16.86 3.78 2.11
C MET A 40 -16.04 4.20 3.33
N MET A 41 -15.56 5.43 3.36
CA MET A 41 -14.76 5.96 4.47
C MET A 41 -15.64 6.24 5.70
N GLU A 42 -16.85 6.76 5.48
CA GLU A 42 -17.87 6.95 6.54
C GLU A 42 -18.23 5.63 7.24
N ASP A 43 -18.44 4.54 6.49
CA ASP A 43 -18.76 3.21 7.04
C ASP A 43 -17.64 2.67 7.95
N ILE A 44 -16.39 3.10 7.75
CA ILE A 44 -15.23 2.72 8.55
C ILE A 44 -15.05 3.66 9.77
N GLY A 45 -15.78 4.78 9.80
CA GLY A 45 -15.73 5.78 10.87
C GLY A 45 -14.52 6.70 10.81
N ILE A 46 -13.87 6.82 9.65
CA ILE A 46 -12.77 7.77 9.40
C ILE A 46 -13.04 8.44 8.06
N ASP A 47 -13.45 9.71 8.08
CA ASP A 47 -13.71 10.47 6.85
C ASP A 47 -12.43 10.81 6.07
N ILE A 48 -12.59 11.28 4.83
CA ILE A 48 -11.46 11.57 3.94
C ILE A 48 -10.56 12.70 4.46
N ASP A 49 -11.11 13.69 5.15
CA ASP A 49 -10.36 14.81 5.71
C ASP A 49 -9.50 14.34 6.89
N GLN A 50 -10.05 13.45 7.73
CA GLN A 50 -9.30 12.77 8.78
C GLN A 50 -8.18 11.91 8.19
N VAL A 51 -8.43 11.16 7.11
CA VAL A 51 -7.39 10.39 6.42
C VAL A 51 -6.25 11.29 5.95
N VAL A 52 -6.58 12.43 5.32
CA VAL A 52 -5.59 13.41 4.85
C VAL A 52 -4.81 14.00 6.03
N GLN A 53 -5.50 14.35 7.11
CA GLN A 53 -4.89 14.91 8.31
C GLN A 53 -3.96 13.91 9.01
N ILE A 54 -4.38 12.65 9.16
CA ILE A 54 -3.54 11.58 9.71
C ILE A 54 -2.28 11.39 8.85
N GLN A 55 -2.42 11.31 7.52
CA GLN A 55 -1.26 11.17 6.64
C GLN A 55 -0.31 12.37 6.78
N LYS A 56 -0.83 13.59 6.81
CA LYS A 56 -0.04 14.81 7.00
C LYS A 56 0.70 14.82 8.34
N ASP A 57 0.04 14.47 9.43
CA ASP A 57 0.64 14.38 10.77
C ASP A 57 1.70 13.27 10.86
N MET A 58 1.58 12.25 10.00
CA MET A 58 2.57 11.19 9.85
C MET A 58 3.70 11.53 8.86
N GLY A 59 3.68 12.72 8.24
CA GLY A 59 4.65 13.14 7.23
C GLY A 59 4.50 12.42 5.88
N VAL A 60 3.30 11.91 5.60
CA VAL A 60 2.96 11.11 4.43
C VAL A 60 2.04 11.90 3.49
N GLY A 61 2.18 11.68 2.19
CA GLY A 61 1.38 12.36 1.18
C GLY A 61 1.99 13.68 0.72
N ASN A 62 1.16 14.50 0.05
CA ASN A 62 1.60 15.73 -0.64
C ASN A 62 2.87 15.56 -1.51
N THR A 63 3.01 14.38 -2.11
CA THR A 63 4.15 14.01 -2.95
C THR A 63 4.15 14.78 -4.28
N PRO A 64 5.32 15.01 -4.91
CA PRO A 64 5.41 15.75 -6.16
C PRO A 64 4.56 15.15 -7.28
N LEU A 65 3.93 16.00 -8.10
CA LEU A 65 3.35 15.65 -9.39
C LEU A 65 4.17 16.33 -10.48
N MET A 66 5.12 15.60 -11.05
CA MET A 66 6.12 16.12 -11.98
C MET A 66 5.60 16.10 -13.41
N ASP A 67 5.77 17.22 -14.11
CA ASP A 67 5.45 17.34 -15.53
C ASP A 67 6.64 16.92 -16.40
N MET A 68 6.53 15.78 -17.09
CA MET A 68 7.61 15.20 -17.86
C MET A 68 7.62 15.79 -19.27
N LYS A 69 8.03 17.06 -19.40
CA LYS A 69 7.94 17.83 -20.66
C LYS A 69 8.60 17.12 -21.85
N ASN A 70 9.81 16.58 -21.67
CA ASN A 70 10.54 15.90 -22.75
C ASN A 70 9.90 14.56 -23.14
N ILE A 71 9.43 13.78 -22.16
CA ILE A 71 8.73 12.51 -22.42
C ILE A 71 7.36 12.76 -23.05
N THR A 72 6.66 13.82 -22.64
CA THR A 72 5.43 14.29 -23.26
C THR A 72 5.65 14.69 -24.71
N ALA A 73 6.73 15.43 -25.01
CA ALA A 73 7.09 15.80 -26.38
C ALA A 73 7.37 14.55 -27.25
N LEU A 74 8.13 13.59 -26.72
CA LEU A 74 8.40 12.33 -27.40
C LEU A 74 7.12 11.51 -27.63
N SER A 75 6.25 11.39 -26.62
CA SER A 75 4.95 10.70 -26.75
C SER A 75 4.10 11.30 -27.86
N ARG A 76 4.05 12.63 -27.96
CA ARG A 76 3.32 13.35 -29.01
C ARG A 76 3.95 13.20 -30.39
N GLN A 77 5.27 13.07 -30.47
CA GLN A 77 5.98 12.84 -31.74
C GLN A 77 5.73 11.42 -32.28
N LEU A 78 5.61 10.43 -31.40
CA LEU A 78 5.45 9.02 -31.78
C LEU A 78 3.99 8.61 -31.99
N ALA A 79 3.04 9.31 -31.38
CA ALA A 79 1.61 9.02 -31.49
C ALA A 79 1.00 9.50 -32.82
N GLN A 80 -0.12 8.89 -33.20
CA GLN A 80 -0.95 9.39 -34.30
C GLN A 80 -1.46 10.82 -33.99
N PRO A 81 -1.80 11.63 -35.01
CA PRO A 81 -2.38 12.94 -34.81
C PRO A 81 -3.58 12.90 -33.86
N GLY A 82 -3.54 13.73 -32.80
CA GLY A 82 -4.58 13.81 -31.77
C GLY A 82 -4.47 12.78 -30.63
N MET A 83 -3.51 11.84 -30.66
CA MET A 83 -3.41 10.74 -29.68
C MET A 83 -2.24 10.91 -28.68
N GLY A 84 -1.48 11.99 -28.75
CA GLY A 84 -0.31 12.22 -27.89
C GLY A 84 -0.67 12.69 -26.47
N ALA A 85 -0.44 11.84 -25.47
CA ALA A 85 -0.76 12.12 -24.07
C ALA A 85 0.24 13.08 -23.39
N ARG A 86 -0.24 13.80 -22.36
CA ARG A 86 0.64 14.47 -21.38
C ARG A 86 1.06 13.45 -20.33
N ILE A 87 2.36 13.35 -20.09
CA ILE A 87 2.92 12.39 -19.14
C ILE A 87 3.28 13.10 -17.84
N LEU A 88 2.70 12.64 -16.75
CA LEU A 88 2.95 13.13 -15.39
C LEU A 88 3.48 11.98 -14.54
N VAL A 89 4.37 12.28 -13.59
CA VAL A 89 4.86 11.32 -12.60
C VAL A 89 4.41 11.75 -11.20
N LYS A 90 3.64 10.91 -10.53
CA LYS A 90 3.32 11.07 -9.11
C LYS A 90 4.41 10.38 -8.29
N ASP A 91 5.33 11.16 -7.74
CA ASP A 91 6.53 10.63 -7.08
C ASP A 91 6.25 10.16 -5.64
N GLU A 92 5.68 8.97 -5.53
CA GLU A 92 5.40 8.34 -4.24
C GLU A 92 6.63 7.84 -3.49
N ALA A 93 7.83 7.87 -4.11
CA ALA A 93 9.07 7.56 -3.43
C ALA A 93 9.47 8.67 -2.44
N ALA A 94 8.94 9.88 -2.59
CA ALA A 94 9.15 11.00 -1.69
C ALA A 94 8.48 10.84 -0.30
N ASN A 95 7.67 9.79 -0.09
CA ASN A 95 7.16 9.47 1.25
C ASN A 95 8.30 8.97 2.18
N PRO A 96 8.17 9.09 3.51
CA PRO A 96 9.24 8.72 4.48
C PRO A 96 9.79 7.30 4.34
N SER A 97 8.95 6.34 3.94
CA SER A 97 9.36 4.95 3.73
C SER A 97 9.96 4.67 2.35
N GLY A 98 10.02 5.65 1.46
CA GLY A 98 10.49 5.49 0.09
C GLY A 98 9.46 4.89 -0.88
N SER A 99 8.17 4.82 -0.51
CA SER A 99 7.11 4.33 -1.40
C SER A 99 5.70 4.73 -0.98
N PHE A 100 4.74 4.55 -1.89
CA PHE A 100 3.30 4.80 -1.64
C PHE A 100 2.72 4.00 -0.47
N LYS A 101 3.39 2.91 -0.08
CA LYS A 101 2.96 2.04 1.03
C LYS A 101 2.91 2.77 2.37
N ALA A 102 3.62 3.89 2.51
CA ALA A 102 3.49 4.80 3.64
C ALA A 102 2.05 5.25 3.90
N ARG A 103 1.23 5.45 2.85
CA ARG A 103 -0.15 5.94 2.97
C ARG A 103 -1.03 5.02 3.82
N ARG A 104 -1.06 3.73 3.47
CA ARG A 104 -1.81 2.72 4.23
C ARG A 104 -1.15 2.42 5.58
N ALA A 105 0.18 2.41 5.65
CA ALA A 105 0.89 2.17 6.90
C ALA A 105 0.58 3.26 7.94
N ALA A 106 0.51 4.52 7.53
CA ALA A 106 0.17 5.64 8.41
C ALA A 106 -1.17 5.40 9.11
N LEU A 107 -2.21 5.04 8.35
CA LEU A 107 -3.54 4.76 8.90
C LEU A 107 -3.54 3.54 9.82
N SER A 108 -2.94 2.42 9.38
CA SER A 108 -2.92 1.18 10.15
C SER A 108 -2.21 1.35 11.50
N VAL A 109 -1.05 2.02 11.50
CA VAL A 109 -0.24 2.19 12.71
C VAL A 109 -0.82 3.28 13.62
N TRP A 110 -1.38 4.34 13.05
CA TRP A 110 -2.14 5.34 13.82
C TRP A 110 -3.34 4.71 14.52
N ASP A 111 -4.11 3.89 13.82
CA ASP A 111 -5.26 3.20 14.40
C ASP A 111 -4.83 2.21 15.49
N ALA A 112 -3.70 1.51 15.28
CA ALA A 112 -3.14 0.64 16.31
C ALA A 112 -2.75 1.42 17.59
N LYS A 113 -2.13 2.60 17.43
CA LYS A 113 -1.82 3.48 18.57
C LYS A 113 -3.09 3.95 19.27
N ARG A 114 -4.09 4.40 18.51
CA ARG A 114 -5.39 4.88 19.01
C ARG A 114 -6.11 3.80 19.82
N LYS A 115 -6.06 2.54 19.38
CA LYS A 115 -6.64 1.38 20.08
C LYS A 115 -5.81 0.90 21.28
N GLY A 116 -4.68 1.54 21.58
CA GLY A 116 -3.84 1.21 22.75
C GLY A 116 -2.95 -0.02 22.57
N TYR A 117 -2.72 -0.48 21.34
CA TYR A 117 -1.79 -1.58 21.12
C TYR A 117 -0.34 -1.19 21.44
N LYS A 118 0.43 -2.16 21.93
CA LYS A 118 1.84 -1.97 22.30
C LYS A 118 2.82 -2.04 21.13
N GLY A 119 2.33 -2.38 19.94
CA GLY A 119 3.14 -2.62 18.76
C GLY A 119 2.31 -3.14 17.59
N VAL A 120 2.98 -3.31 16.46
CA VAL A 120 2.42 -3.77 15.19
C VAL A 120 3.29 -4.89 14.60
N ILE A 121 2.68 -5.73 13.78
CA ILE A 121 3.36 -6.79 13.05
C ILE A 121 2.93 -6.79 11.57
N ALA A 122 3.86 -7.06 10.67
CA ALA A 122 3.57 -7.22 9.25
C ALA A 122 4.37 -8.41 8.67
N ALA A 123 3.71 -9.25 7.86
CA ALA A 123 4.38 -10.27 7.07
C ALA A 123 4.51 -9.78 5.61
N THR A 124 5.73 -9.49 5.18
CA THR A 124 6.02 -8.91 3.86
C THR A 124 7.51 -8.92 3.55
N SER A 125 7.89 -9.35 2.34
CA SER A 125 9.23 -9.19 1.77
C SER A 125 9.44 -7.84 1.05
N GLY A 126 8.45 -6.94 1.13
CA GLY A 126 8.36 -5.74 0.31
C GLY A 126 8.42 -4.44 1.10
N ASN A 127 8.27 -3.32 0.38
CA ASN A 127 8.33 -1.96 0.95
C ASN A 127 7.27 -1.69 2.05
N TYR A 128 6.32 -2.61 2.29
CA TYR A 128 5.31 -2.43 3.33
C TYR A 128 5.93 -2.56 4.71
N GLY A 129 6.90 -3.45 4.90
CA GLY A 129 7.62 -3.62 6.16
C GLY A 129 8.31 -2.33 6.56
N ALA A 130 9.08 -1.74 5.64
CA ALA A 130 9.74 -0.45 5.85
C ALA A 130 8.74 0.69 6.11
N ALA A 131 7.56 0.65 5.50
CA ALA A 131 6.49 1.61 5.75
C ALA A 131 5.92 1.45 7.17
N VAL A 132 5.59 0.24 7.60
CA VAL A 132 5.08 -0.04 8.94
C VAL A 132 6.13 0.31 10.00
N ALA A 133 7.39 -0.11 9.81
CA ALA A 133 8.50 0.22 10.70
C ALA A 133 8.70 1.73 10.83
N SER A 134 8.68 2.48 9.71
CA SER A 134 8.81 3.94 9.71
C SER A 134 7.68 4.62 10.49
N MET A 135 6.43 4.19 10.28
CA MET A 135 5.27 4.77 10.99
C MET A 135 5.25 4.35 12.47
N ALA A 136 5.67 3.13 12.80
CA ALA A 136 5.75 2.63 14.17
C ALA A 136 6.82 3.37 14.98
N ALA A 137 8.00 3.58 14.39
CA ALA A 137 9.06 4.39 14.97
C ALA A 137 8.57 5.82 15.27
N ARG A 138 7.82 6.44 14.34
CA ARG A 138 7.24 7.77 14.53
C ARG A 138 6.28 7.86 15.73
N LEU A 139 5.49 6.82 15.97
CA LEU A 139 4.49 6.79 17.05
C LEU A 139 4.97 6.10 18.35
N GLY A 140 6.26 5.73 18.40
CA GLY A 140 6.85 5.03 19.53
C GLY A 140 6.20 3.67 19.80
N LEU A 141 5.85 2.93 18.74
CA LEU A 141 5.32 1.57 18.81
C LEU A 141 6.41 0.55 18.48
N ARG A 142 6.37 -0.61 19.14
CA ARG A 142 7.21 -1.75 18.75
C ARG A 142 6.76 -2.28 17.38
N CYS A 143 7.70 -2.74 16.57
CA CYS A 143 7.42 -3.24 15.23
C CYS A 143 8.12 -4.59 15.03
N ILE A 144 7.37 -5.58 14.56
CA ILE A 144 7.93 -6.85 14.07
C ILE A 144 7.63 -6.94 12.57
N VAL A 145 8.63 -7.27 11.76
CA VAL A 145 8.45 -7.56 10.34
C VAL A 145 8.91 -8.99 10.09
N ILE A 146 8.02 -9.78 9.49
CA ILE A 146 8.30 -11.14 9.06
C ILE A 146 8.59 -11.10 7.56
N GLN A 147 9.75 -11.62 7.15
CA GLN A 147 10.19 -11.60 5.75
C GLN A 147 10.48 -13.02 5.25
N GLU A 148 9.95 -13.32 4.07
CA GLU A 148 10.30 -14.52 3.30
C GLU A 148 11.53 -14.16 2.45
N CYS A 149 12.71 -14.69 2.77
CA CYS A 149 13.95 -14.32 2.06
C CYS A 149 14.20 -15.14 0.79
N TYR A 150 13.36 -16.15 0.55
CA TYR A 150 13.51 -17.14 -0.51
C TYR A 150 12.27 -17.18 -1.41
N ASP A 151 12.47 -17.46 -2.70
CA ASP A 151 11.37 -17.79 -3.60
C ASP A 151 10.91 -19.25 -3.44
N SER A 152 9.95 -19.69 -4.26
CA SER A 152 9.44 -21.06 -4.24
C SER A 152 10.48 -22.14 -4.58
N ASP A 153 11.62 -21.76 -5.15
CA ASP A 153 12.73 -22.64 -5.50
C ASP A 153 13.87 -22.56 -4.45
N ILE A 154 13.63 -21.90 -3.31
CA ILE A 154 14.62 -21.68 -2.24
C ILE A 154 15.82 -20.83 -2.73
N LYS A 155 15.59 -19.93 -3.69
CA LYS A 155 16.61 -18.98 -4.14
C LYS A 155 16.49 -17.68 -3.35
N GLY A 156 17.59 -17.27 -2.75
CA GLY A 156 17.66 -16.03 -1.99
C GLY A 156 17.48 -14.80 -2.89
N GLN A 157 16.71 -13.82 -2.42
CA GLN A 157 16.43 -12.57 -3.12
C GLN A 157 17.18 -11.40 -2.45
N PRO A 158 18.31 -10.92 -3.01
CA PRO A 158 19.16 -9.91 -2.37
C PRO A 158 18.43 -8.60 -2.03
N GLU A 159 17.43 -8.22 -2.83
CA GLU A 159 16.61 -7.03 -2.62
C GLU A 159 15.72 -7.12 -1.38
N ILE A 160 15.49 -8.31 -0.83
CA ILE A 160 14.75 -8.50 0.43
C ILE A 160 15.68 -8.14 1.60
N LEU A 161 16.94 -8.56 1.54
CA LEU A 161 17.95 -8.23 2.56
C LEU A 161 18.17 -6.73 2.71
N GLU A 162 18.18 -5.97 1.61
CA GLU A 162 18.31 -4.51 1.69
C GLU A 162 17.08 -3.83 2.32
N LYS A 163 15.88 -4.38 2.09
CA LYS A 163 14.65 -3.88 2.74
C LYS A 163 14.62 -4.24 4.22
N GLN A 164 15.11 -5.42 4.57
CA GLN A 164 15.29 -5.83 5.95
C GLN A 164 16.22 -4.87 6.70
N ARG A 165 17.41 -4.58 6.15
CA ARG A 165 18.32 -3.59 6.75
C ARG A 165 17.67 -2.24 6.98
N LYS A 166 16.80 -1.82 6.04
CA LYS A 166 16.02 -0.59 6.20
C LYS A 166 15.05 -0.66 7.38
N CYS A 167 14.35 -1.78 7.55
CA CYS A 167 13.43 -1.98 8.67
C CYS A 167 14.19 -2.06 10.02
N GLU A 168 15.32 -2.77 10.08
CA GLU A 168 16.20 -2.83 11.26
C GLU A 168 16.72 -1.44 11.64
N ALA A 169 17.16 -0.64 10.66
CA ALA A 169 17.60 0.74 10.88
C ALA A 169 16.48 1.65 11.41
N LEU A 170 15.21 1.29 11.19
CA LEU A 170 14.04 1.96 11.75
C LEU A 170 13.61 1.39 13.11
N GLY A 171 14.33 0.41 13.65
CA GLY A 171 14.09 -0.19 14.96
C GLY A 171 13.06 -1.31 14.97
N ALA A 172 12.74 -1.91 13.83
CA ALA A 172 11.92 -3.12 13.78
C ALA A 172 12.73 -4.36 14.18
N GLU A 173 12.06 -5.30 14.83
CA GLU A 173 12.54 -6.68 14.99
C GLU A 173 12.22 -7.47 13.73
N GLU A 174 13.23 -8.09 13.13
CA GLU A 174 13.09 -8.84 11.88
C GLU A 174 13.08 -10.34 12.14
N VAL A 175 12.11 -11.01 11.54
CA VAL A 175 11.97 -12.47 11.56
C VAL A 175 12.08 -12.98 10.13
N GLN A 176 13.22 -13.60 9.81
CA GLN A 176 13.42 -14.25 8.52
C GLN A 176 12.80 -15.65 8.54
N LEU A 177 12.02 -15.96 7.51
CA LEU A 177 11.52 -17.30 7.24
C LEU A 177 12.40 -18.00 6.21
N THR A 178 12.59 -19.30 6.41
CA THR A 178 13.32 -20.23 5.54
C THR A 178 12.41 -20.96 4.58
#